data_AF-A0A4S2UT52-F1
#
_entry.id   AF-A0A4S2UT52-F1
#
_cell.length_a   1.000
_cell.length_b   1.000
_cell.length_c   1.000
_cell.angle_alpha   90.00
_cell.angle_beta   90.00
_cell.angle_gamma   90.00
#
_symmetry.space_group_name_H-M   'P 1'
#
loop_
_entity.id
_entity.type
_entity.pdbx_description
1 polymer ?
#
loop_
_entity_poly.entity_id
_entity_poly.type
_entity_poly.pdbx_seq_one_letter_code
_entity_poly.pdbx_strand_id
1 'polypeptide(L)'
;MSDLAARLYDSAYYQGHVVSVNPDRGDGGGDAVVYSLAYLGLRRLGSVQAPVEAAHPSSAFRQTIGRVTLITVWATKPEAWATQSDEHGMSWQQYSADTADLGAWAARSKYVRVWQQTEDAAFDSSLLTGECSEPSITILE
;
A
#
# COMPACT_ATOMS: atom_id res chain seq x y z
N MET A 1 -0.91 -22.56 -0.38
CA MET A 1 -0.18 -21.31 -0.12
C MET A 1 -0.82 -20.26 -0.98
N SER A 2 -1.55 -19.31 -0.38
CA SER A 2 -2.13 -18.20 -1.12
C SER A 2 -1.00 -17.26 -1.52
N ASP A 3 -0.91 -16.94 -2.81
CA ASP A 3 0.11 -16.07 -3.37
C ASP A 3 -0.20 -14.62 -2.94
N LEU A 4 0.53 -14.09 -1.96
CA LEU A 4 0.36 -12.74 -1.41
C LEU A 4 1.04 -11.66 -2.26
N ALA A 5 1.30 -11.96 -3.53
CA ALA A 5 1.94 -11.03 -4.44
C ALA A 5 1.03 -9.83 -4.74
N ALA A 6 1.57 -8.62 -4.55
CA ALA A 6 0.92 -7.41 -5.04
C ALA A 6 0.96 -7.37 -6.56
N ARG A 7 -0.07 -6.80 -7.18
CA ARG A 7 -0.13 -6.62 -8.64
C ARG A 7 -0.01 -5.15 -8.97
N LEU A 8 0.94 -4.82 -9.82
CA LEU A 8 1.27 -3.47 -10.24
C LEU A 8 0.91 -3.31 -11.71
N TYR A 9 0.02 -2.38 -12.01
CA TYR A 9 -0.49 -2.15 -13.36
C TYR A 9 0.04 -0.85 -13.93
N ASP A 10 0.40 -0.83 -15.21
CA ASP A 10 0.82 0.42 -15.86
C ASP A 10 -0.32 1.44 -15.97
N SER A 11 -1.57 1.00 -16.08
CA SER A 11 -2.74 1.85 -16.33
C SER A 11 -3.71 1.86 -15.15
N ALA A 12 -4.59 2.86 -15.12
CA ALA A 12 -5.67 2.93 -14.15
C ALA A 12 -6.68 1.78 -14.39
N TYR A 13 -7.48 1.50 -13.37
CA TYR A 13 -8.55 0.52 -13.34
C TYR A 13 -8.12 -0.91 -13.67
N TYR A 14 -6.92 -1.29 -13.19
CA TYR A 14 -6.34 -2.63 -13.31
C TYR A 14 -6.18 -3.10 -14.77
N GLN A 15 -5.87 -2.14 -15.66
CA GLN A 15 -5.67 -2.38 -17.09
C GLN A 15 -4.20 -2.38 -17.49
N GLY A 16 -3.93 -2.88 -18.70
CA GLY A 16 -2.62 -2.80 -19.34
C GLY A 16 -1.62 -3.83 -18.85
N HIS A 17 -0.32 -3.51 -18.95
CA HIS A 17 0.74 -4.42 -18.53
C HIS A 17 0.77 -4.55 -17.01
N VAL A 18 0.90 -5.80 -16.51
CA VAL A 18 0.86 -6.13 -15.09
C VAL A 18 2.12 -6.88 -14.66
N VAL A 19 2.61 -6.56 -13.46
CA VAL A 19 3.71 -7.27 -12.80
C VAL A 19 3.26 -7.70 -11.41
N SER A 20 3.54 -8.95 -11.05
CA SER A 20 3.35 -9.47 -9.69
C SER A 20 4.64 -9.34 -8.90
N VAL A 21 4.57 -8.74 -7.71
CA VAL A 21 5.73 -8.55 -6.83
C VAL A 21 5.41 -9.14 -5.46
N ASN A 22 6.25 -10.07 -5.01
CA ASN A 22 6.14 -10.64 -3.67
C ASN A 22 6.57 -9.62 -2.62
N PRO A 23 5.84 -9.48 -1.51
CA PRO A 23 6.25 -8.61 -0.43
C PRO A 23 7.54 -9.10 0.22
N ASP A 24 8.44 -8.17 0.51
CA ASP A 24 9.52 -8.41 1.46
C ASP A 24 8.98 -8.49 2.90
N ARG A 25 9.83 -8.93 3.84
CA ARG A 25 9.43 -9.16 5.23
C ARG A 25 9.32 -7.88 6.08
N GLY A 26 9.38 -6.69 5.48
CA GLY A 26 8.92 -5.44 6.08
C GLY A 26 9.63 -5.04 7.37
N ASP A 27 9.02 -5.45 8.47
CA ASP A 27 9.33 -5.20 9.88
C ASP A 27 10.05 -6.39 10.57
N GLY A 28 9.95 -7.60 10.03
CA GLY A 28 10.45 -8.84 10.63
C GLY A 28 11.95 -9.13 10.48
N GLY A 29 12.78 -8.12 10.20
CA GLY A 29 14.25 -8.26 10.13
C GLY A 29 14.82 -8.81 8.81
N GLY A 30 14.12 -8.62 7.69
CA GLY A 30 14.64 -8.90 6.34
C GLY A 30 15.15 -7.65 5.62
N ASP A 31 15.94 -7.84 4.57
CA ASP A 31 16.38 -6.72 3.71
C ASP A 31 15.18 -6.06 3.04
N ALA A 32 15.10 -4.74 3.15
CA ALA A 32 14.12 -3.93 2.44
C ALA A 32 14.48 -3.88 0.94
N VAL A 33 13.56 -4.28 0.07
CA VAL A 33 13.82 -4.34 -1.37
C VAL A 33 12.99 -3.28 -2.11
N VAL A 34 13.69 -2.27 -2.63
CA VAL A 34 13.10 -1.22 -3.47
C VAL A 34 13.44 -1.51 -4.93
N TYR A 35 12.41 -1.58 -5.77
CA TYR A 35 12.54 -1.76 -7.20
C TYR A 35 12.33 -0.44 -7.92
N SER A 36 13.08 -0.18 -9.00
CA SER A 36 12.67 0.82 -9.98
C SER A 36 11.57 0.24 -10.86
N LEU A 37 10.60 1.07 -11.27
CA LEU A 37 9.55 0.63 -12.20
C LEU A 37 10.15 0.12 -13.51
N ALA A 38 11.19 0.79 -14.01
CA ALA A 38 11.89 0.39 -15.21
C ALA A 38 12.51 -1.01 -15.11
N TYR A 39 13.05 -1.39 -13.93
CA TYR A 39 13.56 -2.73 -13.69
C TYR A 39 12.45 -3.79 -13.75
N LEU A 40 11.26 -3.45 -13.25
CA LEU A 40 10.06 -4.30 -13.35
C LEU A 40 9.44 -4.28 -14.77
N GLY A 41 9.98 -3.52 -15.72
CA GLY A 41 9.40 -3.38 -17.06
C GLY A 41 8.18 -2.45 -17.12
N LEU A 42 7.91 -1.68 -16.05
CA LEU A 42 6.83 -0.71 -15.99
C LEU A 42 7.35 0.70 -16.32
N ARG A 43 6.67 1.41 -17.22
CA ARG A 43 6.98 2.81 -17.55
C ARG A 43 6.29 3.81 -16.63
N ARG A 44 5.16 3.40 -16.05
CA ARG A 44 4.28 4.15 -15.14
C ARG A 44 3.57 3.14 -14.24
N LEU A 45 2.95 3.63 -13.18
CA LEU A 45 2.15 2.82 -12.25
C LEU A 45 0.77 3.45 -12.11
N GLY A 46 -0.24 2.91 -12.78
CA GLY A 46 -1.57 3.50 -12.85
C GLY A 46 -2.56 2.97 -11.80
N SER A 47 -2.44 1.70 -11.43
CA SER A 47 -3.25 1.07 -10.39
C SER A 47 -2.48 -0.04 -9.69
N VAL A 48 -2.91 -0.39 -8.48
CA VAL A 48 -2.28 -1.44 -7.68
C VAL A 48 -3.34 -2.32 -7.00
N GLN A 49 -3.03 -3.60 -6.85
CA GLN A 49 -3.77 -4.50 -5.98
C GLN A 49 -2.88 -4.97 -4.84
N ALA A 50 -3.35 -4.76 -3.61
CA ALA A 50 -2.63 -5.04 -2.37
C ALA A 50 -3.39 -6.14 -1.61
N PRO A 51 -2.98 -7.41 -1.73
CA PRO A 51 -3.71 -8.51 -1.12
C PRO A 51 -3.62 -8.45 0.40
N VAL A 52 -4.76 -8.73 1.05
CA VAL A 52 -4.90 -8.82 2.50
C VAL A 52 -5.12 -10.28 2.89
N GLU A 53 -4.36 -10.79 3.87
CA GLU A 53 -4.55 -12.13 4.40
C GLU A 53 -5.42 -12.06 5.67
N ALA A 54 -6.56 -12.77 5.67
CA ALA A 54 -7.38 -12.93 6.86
C ALA A 54 -6.74 -13.95 7.82
N ALA A 55 -6.58 -13.60 9.10
CA ALA A 55 -6.07 -14.49 10.14
C ALA A 55 -7.05 -15.65 10.46
N HIS A 56 -8.35 -15.41 10.28
CA HIS A 56 -9.41 -16.39 10.56
C HIS A 56 -10.44 -16.42 9.42
N PRO A 57 -10.17 -17.10 8.30
CA PRO A 57 -11.05 -17.10 7.13
C PRO A 57 -12.42 -17.76 7.37
N SER A 58 -12.62 -18.45 8.50
CA SER A 58 -13.83 -19.21 8.83
C SER A 58 -14.89 -18.43 9.61
N SER A 59 -14.65 -17.17 10.00
CA SER A 59 -15.61 -16.37 10.76
C SER A 59 -16.40 -15.44 9.86
N ALA A 60 -17.73 -15.60 9.81
CA ALA A 60 -18.62 -14.79 8.99
C ALA A 60 -18.86 -13.37 9.54
N PHE A 61 -18.54 -13.12 10.82
CA PHE A 61 -18.88 -11.87 11.52
C PHE A 61 -17.66 -11.08 12.01
N ARG A 62 -16.47 -11.68 11.95
CA ARG A 62 -15.22 -11.03 12.37
C ARG A 62 -14.11 -11.42 11.40
N GLN A 63 -13.63 -10.45 10.64
CA GLN A 63 -12.40 -10.59 9.86
C GLN A 63 -11.26 -9.99 10.68
N THR A 64 -10.46 -10.86 11.28
CA THR A 64 -9.15 -10.44 11.80
C THR A 64 -8.17 -10.46 10.63
N ILE A 65 -7.48 -9.35 10.39
CA ILE A 65 -6.45 -9.27 9.35
C ILE A 65 -5.15 -9.79 9.95
N GLY A 66 -4.59 -10.86 9.37
CA GLY A 66 -3.35 -11.46 9.87
C GLY A 66 -2.11 -10.79 9.30
N ARG A 67 -2.18 -10.38 8.02
CA ARG A 67 -1.09 -9.68 7.33
C ARG A 67 -1.65 -8.69 6.32
N VAL A 68 -1.08 -7.50 6.32
CA VAL A 68 -1.37 -6.45 5.33
C VAL A 68 -0.19 -6.33 4.39
N THR A 69 -0.46 -6.42 3.09
CA THR A 69 0.53 -6.04 2.07
C THR A 69 0.49 -4.53 1.89
N LEU A 70 1.63 -3.89 2.09
CA LEU A 70 1.81 -2.46 1.86
C LEU A 70 2.63 -2.23 0.60
N ILE A 71 2.20 -1.25 -0.19
CA ILE A 71 2.86 -0.81 -1.40
C ILE A 71 3.25 0.64 -1.19
N THR A 72 4.54 0.90 -1.09
CA THR A 72 5.08 2.26 -0.96
C THR A 72 5.71 2.66 -2.29
N VAL A 73 5.43 3.87 -2.76
CA VAL A 73 5.93 4.43 -4.02
C VAL A 73 6.70 5.71 -3.76
N TRP A 74 7.74 5.95 -4.55
CA TRP A 74 8.55 7.17 -4.48
C TRP A 74 8.77 7.76 -5.87
N ALA A 75 8.89 9.09 -5.92
CA ALA A 75 9.26 9.81 -7.14
C ALA A 75 10.77 9.75 -7.43
N THR A 76 11.59 9.57 -6.40
CA THR A 76 13.05 9.48 -6.44
C THR A 76 13.52 8.23 -5.67
N LYS A 77 14.79 7.84 -5.83
CA LYS A 77 15.32 6.68 -5.11
C LYS A 77 15.41 7.06 -3.61
N PRO A 78 14.80 6.28 -2.69
CA PRO A 78 14.91 6.56 -1.27
C PRO A 78 16.34 6.33 -0.78
N GLU A 79 16.84 7.23 0.06
CA GLU A 79 18.16 7.10 0.72
C GLU A 79 18.11 6.17 1.93
N ALA A 80 16.97 6.20 2.64
CA ALA A 80 16.64 5.28 3.72
C ALA A 80 15.21 4.75 3.51
N TRP A 81 14.94 3.53 3.96
CA TRP A 81 13.61 2.93 3.87
C TRP A 81 12.67 3.38 4.99
N ALA A 82 13.22 3.96 6.08
CA ALA A 82 12.44 4.60 7.13
C ALA A 82 11.86 5.90 6.55
N THR A 83 10.60 5.82 6.14
CA THR A 83 9.85 6.97 5.65
C THR A 83 9.54 7.90 6.81
N GLN A 84 10.14 9.10 6.80
CA GLN A 84 9.73 10.15 7.72
C GLN A 84 8.31 10.60 7.33
N SER A 85 7.40 10.70 8.32
CA SER A 85 5.97 10.93 8.09
C SER A 85 5.67 12.29 7.46
N ASP A 86 6.55 13.27 7.64
CA ASP A 86 6.46 14.61 7.07
C ASP A 86 6.66 14.66 5.55
N GLU A 87 7.26 13.62 4.96
CA GLU A 87 7.44 13.53 3.51
C GLU A 87 6.29 12.79 2.78
N HIS A 88 5.33 12.25 3.53
CA HIS A 88 4.18 11.54 2.97
C HIS A 88 3.32 12.47 2.08
N GLY A 89 2.91 11.98 0.92
CA GLY A 89 2.17 12.74 -0.10
C GLY A 89 3.05 13.67 -0.95
N MET A 90 4.29 13.94 -0.51
CA MET A 90 5.27 14.80 -1.17
C MET A 90 6.32 13.97 -1.91
N SER A 91 7.19 13.25 -1.19
CA SER A 91 8.28 12.45 -1.75
C SER A 91 7.91 10.97 -1.92
N TRP A 92 6.97 10.49 -1.11
CA TRP A 92 6.46 9.12 -1.15
C TRP A 92 4.96 9.00 -0.83
N GLN A 93 4.36 7.86 -1.16
CA GLN A 93 2.97 7.52 -0.84
C GLN A 93 2.83 6.02 -0.57
N GLN A 94 1.92 5.66 0.33
CA GLN A 94 1.61 4.26 0.62
C GLN A 94 0.17 3.90 0.28
N TYR A 95 -0.01 2.65 -0.13
CA TYR A 95 -1.29 1.99 -0.40
C TYR A 95 -1.33 0.65 0.34
N SER A 96 -2.42 0.41 1.06
CA SER A 96 -2.67 -0.84 1.81
C SER A 96 -3.87 -1.63 1.26
N ALA A 97 -4.51 -1.11 0.22
CA ALA A 97 -5.70 -1.68 -0.40
C ALA A 97 -5.63 -1.51 -1.92
N ASP A 98 -6.47 -2.28 -2.61
CA ASP A 98 -6.69 -2.16 -4.04
C ASP A 98 -7.05 -0.71 -4.40
N THR A 99 -6.21 -0.10 -5.23
CA THR A 99 -6.32 1.29 -5.63
C THR A 99 -6.40 1.36 -7.15
N ALA A 100 -7.60 1.66 -7.64
CA ALA A 100 -7.90 1.67 -9.07
C ALA A 100 -7.27 2.86 -9.81
N ASP A 101 -6.94 3.96 -9.14
CA ASP A 101 -6.27 5.09 -9.77
C ASP A 101 -5.33 5.77 -8.79
N LEU A 102 -4.03 5.82 -9.13
CA LEU A 102 -3.01 6.50 -8.34
C LEU A 102 -3.01 8.02 -8.55
N GLY A 103 -3.80 8.55 -9.49
CA GLY A 103 -3.94 9.97 -9.77
C GLY A 103 -2.59 10.62 -10.08
N ALA A 104 -2.25 11.71 -9.40
CA ALA A 104 -0.98 12.40 -9.58
C ALA A 104 0.24 11.49 -9.33
N TRP A 105 0.12 10.48 -8.44
CA TRP A 105 1.19 9.52 -8.20
C TRP A 105 1.49 8.63 -9.40
N ALA A 106 0.54 8.41 -10.30
CA ALA A 106 0.77 7.59 -11.48
C ALA A 106 1.83 8.17 -12.42
N ALA A 107 1.95 9.50 -12.47
CA ALA A 107 2.89 10.21 -13.32
C ALA A 107 4.27 10.41 -12.67
N ARG A 108 4.34 10.50 -11.33
CA ARG A 108 5.59 10.80 -10.61
C ARG A 108 6.34 9.57 -10.11
N SER A 109 5.65 8.46 -9.86
CA SER A 109 6.26 7.27 -9.26
C SER A 109 7.33 6.67 -10.17
N LYS A 110 8.51 6.40 -9.59
CA LYS A 110 9.65 5.75 -10.28
C LYS A 110 10.17 4.54 -9.53
N TYR A 111 9.92 4.47 -8.22
CA TYR A 111 10.36 3.39 -7.37
C TYR A 111 9.20 2.86 -6.55
N VAL A 112 9.24 1.57 -6.23
CA VAL A 112 8.21 0.87 -5.48
C VAL A 112 8.85 -0.13 -4.53
N ARG A 113 8.23 -0.29 -3.35
CA ARG A 113 8.49 -1.36 -2.40
C ARG A 113 7.17 -2.04 -2.11
N VAL A 114 7.19 -3.37 -2.07
CA VAL A 114 6.07 -4.18 -1.62
C VAL A 114 6.54 -4.94 -0.39
N TRP A 115 5.82 -4.82 0.72
CA TRP A 115 6.25 -5.36 2.01
C TRP A 115 5.07 -5.78 2.88
N GLN A 116 5.31 -6.70 3.81
CA GLN A 116 4.30 -7.14 4.78
C GLN A 116 4.44 -6.39 6.10
N GLN A 117 3.31 -5.90 6.61
CA GLN A 117 3.19 -5.45 8.00
C GLN A 117 2.63 -6.59 8.85
N THR A 118 3.30 -6.87 9.96
CA THR A 118 2.90 -7.85 10.96
C THR A 118 2.20 -7.13 12.13
N GLU A 119 1.24 -7.79 12.80
CA GLU A 119 0.32 -7.19 13.79
C GLU A 119 1.02 -6.45 14.97
N ASP A 120 2.28 -6.78 15.27
CA ASP A 120 3.07 -6.12 16.33
C ASP A 120 3.66 -4.74 15.92
N ALA A 121 3.64 -4.40 14.63
CA ALA A 121 4.09 -3.10 14.16
C ALA A 121 2.90 -2.14 14.10
N ALA A 122 2.78 -1.31 15.13
CA ALA A 122 1.71 -0.31 15.30
C ALA A 122 1.27 0.32 13.97
N PHE A 123 0.01 0.12 13.62
CA PHE A 123 -0.64 0.83 12.55
C PHE A 123 -0.66 2.32 12.93
N ASP A 124 -0.02 3.18 12.14
CA ASP A 124 -0.14 4.63 12.34
C ASP A 124 -1.55 5.04 11.90
N SER A 125 -2.49 4.97 12.84
CA SER A 125 -3.89 5.32 12.66
C SER A 125 -4.10 6.78 12.29
N SER A 126 -3.05 7.63 12.35
CA SER A 126 -3.11 9.01 11.86
C SER A 126 -3.37 9.08 10.36
N LEU A 127 -3.02 8.04 9.57
CA LEU A 127 -3.32 7.99 8.13
C LEU A 127 -4.79 7.69 7.78
N LEU A 128 -5.59 7.24 8.76
CA LEU A 128 -7.04 7.06 8.60
C LEU A 128 -7.84 8.25 9.10
N THR A 129 -7.20 9.25 9.71
CA THR A 129 -7.88 10.46 10.19
C THR A 129 -7.89 11.51 9.07
N GLY A 130 -8.53 11.18 7.96
CA GLY A 130 -9.20 12.24 7.21
C GLY A 130 -10.34 12.71 8.10
N GLU A 131 -10.26 13.92 8.63
CA GLU A 131 -11.29 14.54 9.47
C GLU A 131 -12.63 14.57 8.71
N CYS A 132 -13.38 13.48 8.78
CA CYS A 132 -14.80 13.48 8.51
C CYS A 132 -15.43 14.00 9.79
N SER A 133 -15.47 15.32 9.95
CA SER A 133 -16.30 15.97 10.96
C SER A 133 -17.71 15.40 10.87
N GLU A 134 -18.07 14.56 11.82
CA GLU A 134 -19.44 14.08 11.99
C GLU A 134 -20.33 15.30 12.22
N PRO A 135 -21.39 15.53 11.43
CA PRO A 135 -22.37 16.53 11.79
C PRO A 135 -23.10 16.03 13.05
N SER A 136 -22.90 16.72 14.18
CA SER A 136 -23.70 16.49 15.38
C SER A 136 -25.17 16.76 15.06
N ILE A 137 -25.95 15.69 14.91
CA ILE A 137 -27.42 15.77 14.86
C ILE A 137 -27.92 15.68 16.30
N THR A 138 -28.32 16.81 16.86
CA THR A 138 -29.10 16.86 18.10
C THR A 138 -30.56 16.53 17.78
N ILE A 139 -31.05 15.39 18.28
CA ILE A 139 -32.49 15.11 18.32
C ILE A 139 -33.00 15.68 19.65
N LEU A 140 -33.86 16.71 19.61
CA LEU A 140 -34.65 17.14 20.76
C LEU A 140 -35.87 16.22 20.89
N GLU A 141 -36.07 15.67 22.09
CA GLU A 141 -37.38 15.15 22.55
C GLU A 141 -38.33 16.29 22.92
#